data_AF-A0A5N8AL20-F1
#
_entry.id   AF-A0A5N8AL20-F1
#
_cell.length_a   1.000
_cell.length_b   1.000
_cell.length_c   1.000
_cell.angle_alpha   90.00
_cell.angle_beta   90.00
_cell.angle_gamma   90.00
#
_symmetry.space_group_name_H-M   'P 1'
#
loop_
_entity.id
_entity.type
_entity.pdbx_description
1 polymer ?
#
loop_
_entity_poly.entity_id
_entity_poly.type
_entity_poly.pdbx_seq_one_letter_code
_entity_poly.pdbx_strand_id
1 'polypeptide(L)'
;MPEQMQHIIRHMFTLLITIIGAILRIVMRITKWLSPIKCSVFAGAGVAFLGLLSMGALGIALFYAGWPILGPLYGNPDDFRGDWVWPAFLFTGISWGLAFPLAGWASLWLARNRIGVWAQRAAYALILWVSAILLWLLVMTFPPA
;
A
#
# COMPACT_ATOMS: atom_id res chain seq x y z
N MET A 1 -34.45 -12.83 51.73
CA MET A 1 -33.23 -13.35 51.07
C MET A 1 -33.30 -13.59 49.56
N PRO A 2 -34.46 -13.62 48.83
CA PRO A 2 -34.45 -13.79 47.36
C PRO A 2 -34.24 -12.49 46.55
N GLU A 3 -34.61 -11.33 47.12
CA GLU A 3 -34.52 -10.01 46.48
C GLU A 3 -33.07 -9.60 46.12
N GLN A 4 -32.11 -9.86 47.02
CA GLN A 4 -30.69 -9.55 46.79
C GLN A 4 -30.09 -10.38 45.64
N MET A 5 -30.54 -11.63 45.49
CA MET A 5 -30.04 -12.53 44.46
C MET A 5 -30.52 -12.11 43.06
N GLN A 6 -31.78 -11.65 42.95
CA GLN A 6 -32.29 -11.12 41.69
C GLN A 6 -31.59 -9.82 41.24
N HIS A 7 -31.21 -8.96 42.19
CA HIS A 7 -30.46 -7.75 41.89
C HIS A 7 -29.06 -8.06 41.33
N ILE A 8 -28.35 -9.03 41.91
CA ILE A 8 -27.03 -9.47 41.44
C ILE A 8 -27.12 -10.07 40.03
N ILE A 9 -28.10 -10.94 39.78
CA ILE A 9 -28.31 -11.56 38.46
C ILE A 9 -28.59 -10.50 37.39
N ARG A 10 -29.40 -9.48 37.70
CA ARG A 10 -29.73 -8.40 36.76
C ARG A 10 -28.51 -7.54 36.40
N HIS A 11 -27.65 -7.22 37.38
CA HIS A 11 -26.41 -6.48 37.14
C HIS A 11 -25.40 -7.28 36.33
N MET A 12 -25.22 -8.56 36.63
CA MET A 12 -24.34 -9.44 35.84
C MET A 12 -24.79 -9.54 34.39
N PHE A 13 -26.11 -9.67 34.15
CA PHE A 13 -26.65 -9.75 32.79
C PHE A 13 -26.46 -8.45 32.00
N THR A 14 -26.63 -7.30 32.66
CA THR A 14 -26.44 -5.98 32.04
C THR A 14 -24.96 -5.74 31.71
N LEU A 15 -24.04 -6.12 32.60
CA LEU A 15 -22.60 -6.06 32.35
C LEU A 15 -22.19 -6.96 31.18
N LEU A 16 -22.72 -8.19 31.12
CA LEU A 16 -22.47 -9.14 30.04
C LEU A 16 -22.86 -8.55 28.68
N ILE A 17 -24.07 -8.00 28.55
CA ILE A 17 -24.56 -7.37 27.33
C ILE A 17 -23.69 -6.18 26.91
N THR A 18 -23.27 -5.36 27.89
CA THR A 18 -22.46 -4.16 27.61
C THR A 18 -21.06 -4.53 27.12
N ILE A 19 -20.45 -5.56 27.71
CA ILE A 19 -19.12 -6.06 27.30
C ILE A 19 -19.19 -6.67 25.90
N ILE A 20 -20.18 -7.51 25.61
CA ILE A 20 -20.38 -8.11 24.29
C ILE A 20 -20.61 -7.01 23.23
N GLY A 21 -21.44 -6.01 23.54
CA GLY A 21 -21.69 -4.87 22.67
C GLY A 21 -20.43 -4.03 22.39
N ALA A 22 -19.56 -3.85 23.38
CA ALA A 22 -18.29 -3.15 23.22
C ALA A 22 -17.30 -3.94 22.34
N ILE A 23 -17.19 -5.26 22.57
CA ILE A 23 -16.34 -6.16 21.77
C ILE A 23 -16.81 -6.18 20.32
N LEU A 24 -18.11 -6.34 20.06
CA LEU A 24 -18.68 -6.29 18.71
C LEU A 24 -18.39 -4.95 18.02
N ARG A 25 -18.49 -3.82 18.73
CA ARG A 25 -18.18 -2.50 18.17
C ARG A 25 -16.70 -2.37 17.81
N ILE A 26 -15.80 -2.93 18.63
CA ILE A 26 -14.36 -2.97 18.36
C ILE A 26 -14.06 -3.85 17.14
N VAL A 27 -14.62 -5.07 17.09
CA VAL A 27 -14.43 -6.02 15.98
C VAL A 27 -14.96 -5.46 14.67
N MET A 28 -16.17 -4.89 14.65
CA MET A 28 -16.73 -4.25 13.46
C MET A 28 -15.93 -3.02 13.01
N ARG A 29 -15.32 -2.30 13.95
CA ARG A 29 -14.39 -1.21 13.62
C ARG A 29 -13.14 -1.81 12.97
N ILE A 30 -12.51 -2.82 13.56
CA ILE A 30 -11.29 -3.45 13.00
C ILE A 30 -11.54 -3.99 11.59
N THR A 31 -12.62 -4.73 11.34
CA THR A 31 -12.90 -5.31 10.01
C THR A 31 -13.11 -4.25 8.93
N LYS A 32 -13.77 -3.14 9.26
CA LYS A 32 -13.98 -2.01 8.33
C LYS A 32 -12.66 -1.28 7.99
N TRP A 33 -11.66 -1.37 8.87
CA TRP A 33 -10.34 -0.75 8.71
C TRP A 33 -9.37 -1.58 7.86
N LEU A 34 -9.57 -2.91 7.77
CA LEU A 34 -8.74 -3.77 6.92
C LEU A 34 -9.15 -3.78 5.44
N SER A 35 -10.36 -3.33 5.10
CA SER A 35 -10.86 -3.36 3.71
C SER A 35 -9.99 -2.58 2.71
N PRO A 36 -9.45 -1.37 3.01
CA PRO A 36 -8.61 -0.63 2.07
C PRO A 36 -7.24 -1.27 1.85
N ILE A 37 -6.67 -1.89 2.89
CA ILE A 37 -5.39 -2.59 2.83
C ILE A 37 -5.50 -3.82 1.94
N LYS A 38 -6.57 -4.61 2.10
CA LYS A 38 -6.85 -5.76 1.23
C LYS A 38 -6.91 -5.34 -0.24
N CYS A 39 -7.63 -4.27 -0.56
CA CYS A 39 -7.72 -3.74 -1.92
C CYS A 39 -6.35 -3.28 -2.46
N SER A 40 -5.54 -2.61 -1.64
CA SER A 40 -4.19 -2.18 -2.04
C SER A 40 -3.22 -3.35 -2.24
N VAL A 41 -3.35 -4.42 -1.44
CA VAL A 41 -2.55 -5.64 -1.60
C VAL A 41 -2.92 -6.36 -2.90
N PHE A 42 -4.22 -6.51 -3.21
CA PHE A 42 -4.66 -7.08 -4.48
C PHE A 42 -4.26 -6.21 -5.68
N ALA A 43 -4.32 -4.89 -5.55
CA ALA A 43 -3.84 -3.97 -6.58
C ALA A 43 -2.33 -4.13 -6.80
N GLY A 44 -1.52 -4.17 -5.73
CA GLY A 44 -0.08 -4.39 -5.82
C GLY A 44 0.28 -5.75 -6.42
N ALA A 45 -0.43 -6.81 -6.04
CA ALA A 45 -0.26 -8.14 -6.63
C ALA A 45 -0.66 -8.17 -8.11
N GLY A 46 -1.75 -7.51 -8.47
CA GLY A 46 -2.17 -7.35 -9.87
C GLY A 46 -1.12 -6.60 -10.68
N VAL A 47 -0.59 -5.49 -10.15
CA VAL A 47 0.48 -4.71 -10.79
C VAL A 47 1.78 -5.50 -10.91
N ALA A 48 2.16 -6.29 -9.91
CA ALA A 48 3.33 -7.16 -9.99
C ALA A 48 3.15 -8.27 -11.04
N PHE A 49 1.96 -8.87 -11.11
CA PHE A 49 1.62 -9.86 -12.15
C PHE A 49 1.58 -9.22 -13.55
N LEU A 50 1.03 -8.01 -13.68
CA LEU A 50 1.12 -7.22 -14.91
C LEU A 50 2.57 -6.84 -15.24
N GLY A 51 3.43 -6.58 -14.25
CA GLY A 51 4.85 -6.34 -14.47
C GLY A 51 5.58 -7.56 -15.03
N LEU A 52 5.15 -8.77 -14.65
CA LEU A 52 5.63 -10.04 -15.19
C LEU A 52 5.05 -10.35 -16.59
N LEU A 53 3.74 -10.13 -16.79
CA LEU A 53 3.01 -10.58 -17.98
C LEU A 53 3.04 -9.55 -19.11
N SER A 54 3.12 -8.26 -18.78
CA SER A 54 3.32 -7.15 -19.71
C SER A 54 4.81 -6.77 -19.76
N MET A 55 5.64 -7.72 -20.18
CA MET A 55 6.96 -7.51 -20.84
C MET A 55 7.69 -6.19 -20.51
N GLY A 56 8.05 -5.94 -19.25
CA GLY A 56 8.85 -4.75 -18.86
C GLY A 56 8.20 -3.37 -19.12
N ALA A 57 7.03 -3.31 -19.77
CA ALA A 57 6.34 -2.09 -20.14
C ALA A 57 5.93 -1.27 -18.92
N LEU A 58 5.57 -1.94 -17.83
CA LEU A 58 5.35 -1.30 -16.54
C LEU A 58 6.62 -0.63 -16.01
N GLY A 59 7.78 -1.28 -16.13
CA GLY A 59 9.07 -0.70 -15.75
C GLY A 59 9.39 0.55 -16.56
N ILE A 60 9.18 0.50 -17.88
CA ILE A 60 9.33 1.65 -18.79
C ILE A 60 8.39 2.79 -18.38
N ALA A 61 7.11 2.49 -18.15
CA ALA A 61 6.12 3.46 -17.71
C ALA A 61 6.52 4.11 -16.36
N LEU A 62 7.11 3.34 -15.45
CA LEU A 62 7.64 3.86 -14.18
C LEU A 62 8.85 4.78 -14.38
N PHE A 63 9.71 4.48 -15.36
CA PHE A 63 10.82 5.37 -15.71
C PHE A 63 10.28 6.71 -16.21
N TYR A 64 9.32 6.67 -17.14
CA TYR A 64 8.67 7.87 -17.66
C TYR A 64 7.89 8.64 -16.58
N ALA A 65 7.25 7.95 -15.63
CA ALA A 65 6.62 8.61 -14.49
C ALA A 65 7.65 9.36 -13.63
N GLY A 66 8.85 8.82 -13.48
CA GLY A 66 9.99 9.44 -12.80
C GLY A 66 10.84 10.36 -13.68
N TRP A 67 10.46 10.61 -14.94
CA TRP A 67 11.24 11.35 -15.92
C TRP A 67 11.80 12.71 -15.43
N PRO A 68 11.06 13.53 -14.65
CA PRO A 68 11.60 14.81 -14.18
C PRO A 68 12.91 14.70 -13.39
N ILE A 69 13.17 13.54 -12.78
CA ILE A 69 14.38 13.25 -12.02
C ILE A 69 15.30 12.31 -12.80
N LEU A 70 14.75 11.24 -13.38
CA LEU A 70 15.53 10.19 -14.02
C LEU A 70 16.06 10.59 -15.40
N GLY A 71 15.31 11.37 -16.17
CA GLY A 71 15.68 11.79 -17.52
C GLY A 71 16.98 12.60 -17.55
N PRO A 72 17.14 13.65 -16.73
CA PRO A 72 18.39 14.41 -16.64
C PRO A 72 19.60 13.58 -16.15
N LEU A 73 19.37 12.51 -15.38
CA LEU A 73 20.44 11.70 -14.79
C LEU A 73 20.90 10.56 -15.70
N TYR A 74 19.97 9.90 -16.37
CA TYR A 74 20.23 8.64 -17.09
C TYR A 74 19.86 8.69 -18.58
N GLY A 75 19.23 9.77 -19.06
CA GLY A 75 18.84 9.91 -20.46
C GLY A 75 17.56 9.13 -20.84
N ASN A 76 17.41 8.84 -22.13
CA ASN A 76 16.25 8.12 -22.65
C ASN A 76 16.40 6.61 -22.40
N PRO A 77 15.40 5.92 -21.82
CA PRO A 77 15.43 4.46 -21.68
C PRO A 77 15.58 3.71 -23.01
N ASP A 78 15.22 4.31 -24.15
CA ASP A 78 15.43 3.73 -25.48
C ASP A 78 16.93 3.58 -25.83
N ASP A 79 17.81 4.35 -25.17
CA ASP A 79 19.26 4.28 -25.37
C ASP A 79 19.92 3.21 -24.49
N PHE A 80 19.17 2.57 -23.57
CA PHE A 80 19.72 1.52 -22.71
C PHE A 80 20.04 0.28 -23.54
N ARG A 81 21.30 -0.17 -23.45
CA ARG A 81 21.80 -1.36 -24.13
C ARG A 81 22.48 -2.29 -23.14
N GLY A 82 22.31 -3.59 -23.36
CA GLY A 82 22.93 -4.66 -22.60
C GLY A 82 21.91 -5.65 -22.02
N ASP A 83 22.41 -6.81 -21.62
CA ASP A 83 21.58 -7.91 -21.13
C ASP A 83 20.91 -7.59 -19.78
N TRP A 84 21.39 -6.55 -19.08
CA TRP A 84 20.87 -6.07 -17.80
C TRP A 84 19.59 -5.26 -17.89
N VAL A 85 19.30 -4.68 -19.07
CA VAL A 85 18.20 -3.74 -19.28
C VAL A 85 16.86 -4.43 -19.03
N TRP A 86 16.70 -5.65 -19.53
CA TRP A 86 15.45 -6.40 -19.37
C TRP A 86 15.18 -6.87 -17.93
N PRO A 87 16.15 -7.48 -17.23
CA PRO A 87 16.03 -7.74 -15.79
C PRO A 87 15.75 -6.49 -14.96
N ALA A 88 16.37 -5.35 -15.31
CA ALA A 88 16.14 -4.06 -14.64
C ALA A 88 14.68 -3.60 -14.73
N PHE A 89 14.08 -3.65 -15.93
CA PHE A 89 12.67 -3.31 -16.13
C PHE A 89 11.72 -4.23 -15.37
N LEU A 90 11.98 -5.54 -15.41
CA LEU A 90 11.20 -6.55 -14.67
C LEU A 90 11.29 -6.36 -13.16
N PHE A 91 12.52 -6.23 -12.64
CA PHE A 91 12.75 -6.06 -11.21
C PHE A 91 12.08 -4.79 -10.69
N THR A 92 12.17 -3.70 -11.44
CA THR A 92 11.53 -2.43 -11.06
C THR A 92 10.01 -2.57 -11.04
N GLY A 93 9.41 -3.18 -12.07
CA GLY A 93 7.96 -3.38 -12.15
C GLY A 93 7.41 -4.27 -11.04
N ILE A 94 8.08 -5.39 -10.74
CA ILE A 94 7.66 -6.32 -9.67
C ILE A 94 7.83 -5.65 -8.30
N SER A 95 9.01 -5.06 -8.05
CA SER A 95 9.34 -4.43 -6.76
C SER A 95 8.44 -3.22 -6.48
N TRP A 96 7.97 -2.52 -7.52
CA TRP A 96 7.05 -1.39 -7.35
C TRP A 96 5.68 -1.82 -6.79
N GLY A 97 5.26 -3.07 -7.03
CA GLY A 97 4.08 -3.65 -6.38
C GLY A 97 4.15 -3.61 -4.84
N LEU A 98 5.35 -3.68 -4.26
CA LEU A 98 5.56 -3.59 -2.80
C LEU A 98 5.32 -2.20 -2.24
N ALA A 99 5.30 -1.16 -3.09
CA ALA A 99 4.99 0.20 -2.67
C ALA A 99 3.50 0.42 -2.41
N PHE A 100 2.60 -0.38 -3.01
CA PHE A 100 1.15 -0.24 -2.85
C PHE A 100 0.67 -0.48 -1.40
N PRO A 101 1.11 -1.55 -0.70
CA PRO A 101 0.82 -1.71 0.73
C PRO A 101 1.34 -0.56 1.60
N LEU A 102 2.56 -0.06 1.32
CA LEU A 102 3.17 1.06 2.06
C LEU A 102 2.38 2.36 1.85
N ALA A 103 2.01 2.67 0.60
CA ALA A 103 1.16 3.81 0.27
C ALA A 103 -0.23 3.68 0.91
N GLY A 104 -0.80 2.48 0.94
CA GLY A 104 -2.07 2.18 1.59
C GLY A 104 -2.02 2.39 3.10
N TRP A 105 -0.94 1.99 3.77
CA TRP A 105 -0.72 2.25 5.19
C TRP A 105 -0.62 3.76 5.45
N ALA A 106 0.22 4.48 4.71
CA ALA A 106 0.35 5.93 4.89
C ALA A 106 -0.98 6.67 4.69
N SER A 107 -1.75 6.32 3.65
CA SER A 107 -3.10 6.88 3.43
C SER A 107 -4.05 6.58 4.60
N LEU A 108 -4.00 5.38 5.17
CA LEU A 108 -4.78 5.01 6.35
C LEU A 108 -4.37 5.82 7.60
N TRP A 109 -3.09 6.13 7.76
CA TRP A 109 -2.59 6.99 8.82
C TRP A 109 -3.07 8.43 8.67
N LEU A 110 -3.07 8.98 7.44
CA LEU A 110 -3.65 10.31 7.17
C LEU A 110 -5.17 10.32 7.42
N ALA A 111 -5.88 9.26 7.05
CA ALA A 111 -7.31 9.12 7.32
C ALA A 111 -7.62 9.09 8.82
N ARG A 112 -6.75 8.51 9.65
CA ARG A 112 -6.87 8.55 11.12
C ARG A 112 -6.84 9.95 11.69
N ASN A 113 -6.03 10.82 11.09
CA ASN A 113 -5.87 12.21 11.50
C ASN A 113 -6.96 13.15 10.93
N ARG A 114 -8.04 12.59 10.35
CA ARG A 114 -9.13 13.33 9.67
C ARG A 114 -8.63 14.30 8.59
N ILE A 115 -7.49 14.00 7.99
CA ILE A 115 -6.96 14.78 6.88
C ILE A 115 -7.82 14.51 5.63
N GLY A 116 -8.11 15.56 4.86
CA GLY A 116 -9.03 15.51 3.73
C GLY A 116 -8.66 14.46 2.67
N VAL A 117 -9.67 14.00 1.93
CA VAL A 117 -9.53 12.93 0.92
C VAL A 117 -8.49 13.27 -0.15
N TRP A 118 -8.39 14.53 -0.54
CA TRP A 118 -7.38 15.00 -1.50
C TRP A 118 -5.96 14.83 -1.00
N ALA A 119 -5.70 15.14 0.27
CA ALA A 119 -4.39 14.97 0.87
C ALA A 119 -4.02 13.49 1.07
N GLN A 120 -5.00 12.62 1.34
CA GLN A 120 -4.79 11.16 1.35
C GLN A 120 -4.39 10.64 -0.05
N ARG A 121 -5.08 11.08 -1.09
CA ARG A 121 -4.78 10.72 -2.49
C ARG A 121 -3.42 11.27 -2.93
N ALA A 122 -3.11 12.51 -2.56
CA ALA A 122 -1.81 13.14 -2.85
C ALA A 122 -0.68 12.37 -2.16
N ALA A 123 -0.81 12.03 -0.87
CA ALA A 123 0.19 11.24 -0.15
C ALA A 123 0.36 9.85 -0.77
N TYR A 124 -0.75 9.20 -1.13
CA TYR A 124 -0.71 7.89 -1.79
C TYR A 124 0.03 7.94 -3.14
N ALA A 125 -0.33 8.92 -3.99
CA ALA A 125 0.32 9.12 -5.28
C ALA A 125 1.80 9.49 -5.13
N LEU A 126 2.14 10.33 -4.15
CA LEU A 126 3.50 10.77 -3.89
C LEU A 126 4.38 9.62 -3.41
N ILE A 127 3.88 8.74 -2.54
CA ILE A 127 4.63 7.55 -2.11
C ILE A 127 4.88 6.60 -3.28
N LEU A 128 3.85 6.32 -4.09
CA LEU A 128 4.01 5.49 -5.28
C LEU A 128 5.01 6.10 -6.26
N TRP A 129 4.94 7.42 -6.48
CA TRP A 129 5.86 8.12 -7.36
C TRP A 129 7.31 8.10 -6.85
N VAL A 130 7.52 8.45 -5.57
CA VAL A 130 8.85 8.42 -4.94
C VAL A 130 9.44 7.00 -4.97
N SER A 131 8.64 5.98 -4.68
CA SER A 131 9.11 4.60 -4.76
C SER A 131 9.53 4.17 -6.17
N ALA A 132 8.87 4.67 -7.22
CA ALA A 132 9.24 4.38 -8.61
C ALA A 132 10.64 4.93 -8.93
N ILE A 133 10.91 6.16 -8.50
CA ILE A 133 12.21 6.81 -8.66
C ILE A 133 13.28 6.07 -7.84
N LEU A 134 13.00 5.75 -6.58
CA LEU A 134 13.95 5.05 -5.71
C LEU A 134 14.33 3.67 -6.26
N LEU A 135 13.37 2.92 -6.80
CA LEU A 135 13.65 1.62 -7.41
C LEU A 135 14.52 1.76 -8.66
N TRP A 136 14.26 2.76 -9.50
CA TRP A 136 15.11 3.03 -10.66
C TRP A 136 16.53 3.46 -10.27
N LEU A 137 16.67 4.32 -9.27
CA LEU A 137 17.98 4.70 -8.72
C LEU A 137 18.73 3.49 -8.17
N LEU A 138 18.04 2.60 -7.46
CA LEU A 138 18.62 1.36 -6.93
C LEU A 138 19.13 0.46 -8.06
N VAL A 139 18.32 0.24 -9.09
CA VAL A 139 18.69 -0.58 -10.25
C VAL A 139 19.87 0.01 -11.01
N MET A 140 19.87 1.33 -11.23
CA MET A 140 20.98 2.03 -11.89
C MET A 140 22.26 2.09 -11.05
N THR A 141 22.19 1.78 -9.76
CA THR A 141 23.38 1.68 -8.89
C THR A 141 24.08 0.33 -9.06
N PHE A 142 23.35 -0.72 -9.48
CA PHE A 142 23.89 -2.07 -9.68
C PHE A 142 23.67 -2.58 -11.11
N PRO A 143 24.14 -1.89 -12.17
CA PRO A 143 24.18 -2.49 -13.49
C PRO A 143 25.24 -3.60 -13.46
N PRO A 144 24.88 -4.89 -13.66
CA PRO A 144 25.89 -5.92 -13.86
C PRO A 144 26.66 -5.58 -15.14
N ALA A 145 27.98 -5.50 -14.99
CA ALA A 145 28.94 -5.23 -16.06
C ALA A 145 28.84 -6.26 -17.20
#